data_AF-A0A5F0D2C3-F1
#
_entry.id   AF-A0A5F0D2C3-F1
#
_cell.length_a   1.000
_cell.length_b   1.000
_cell.length_c   1.000
_cell.angle_alpha   90.00
_cell.angle_beta   90.00
_cell.angle_gamma   90.00
#
_symmetry.space_group_name_H-M   'P 1'
#
loop_
_entity.id
_entity.type
_entity.pdbx_description
1 polymer ?
#
loop_
_entity_poly.entity_id
_entity_poly.type
_entity_poly.pdbx_seq_one_letter_code
_entity_poly.pdbx_strand_id
1 'polypeptide(L)'
;MSAHNPRTGAILAEFSGHLAGPSISNESSENLAVSSFRPPDGATMLTAIDPDSGMLWEQVLEGDTTPASASDKAIYLRVGMGNVTITWSDGHQQQRGQERIPMPVLPNGTGLFPTGDPYEYVLASPQLDGLKAENR
;
A
#
# COMPACT_ATOMS: atom_id res chain seq x y z
N MET A 1 -7.32 -17.87 4.80
CA MET A 1 -5.94 -17.99 4.25
C MET A 1 -4.99 -17.31 5.21
N SER A 2 -3.68 -17.56 5.18
CA SER A 2 -2.75 -16.94 6.13
C SER A 2 -1.44 -16.55 5.47
N ALA A 3 -0.83 -15.48 5.95
CA ALA A 3 0.55 -15.12 5.68
C ALA A 3 1.45 -15.73 6.75
N HIS A 4 2.60 -16.26 6.33
CA HIS A 4 3.54 -16.91 7.24
C HIS A 4 4.93 -16.32 7.06
N ASN A 5 5.67 -16.21 8.16
CA ASN A 5 7.09 -15.96 8.11
C ASN A 5 7.79 -17.24 7.60
N PRO A 6 8.47 -17.22 6.43
CA PRO A 6 9.03 -18.43 5.83
C PRO A 6 10.23 -18.98 6.63
N ARG A 7 10.86 -18.17 7.48
CA ARG A 7 12.01 -18.57 8.30
C ARG A 7 11.57 -19.31 9.55
N THR A 8 10.48 -18.89 10.18
CA THR A 8 10.04 -19.39 11.49
C THR A 8 8.77 -20.24 11.41
N GLY A 9 8.01 -20.15 10.32
CA GLY A 9 6.68 -20.74 10.17
C GLY A 9 5.58 -20.01 10.92
N ALA A 10 5.90 -18.94 11.66
CA ALA A 10 4.94 -18.17 12.43
C ALA A 10 3.86 -17.58 11.52
N ILE A 11 2.61 -17.61 11.97
CA ILE A 11 1.50 -16.92 11.30
C ILE A 11 1.67 -15.42 11.55
N LEU A 12 1.75 -14.65 10.47
CA LEU A 12 1.87 -13.19 10.52
C LEU A 12 0.51 -12.50 10.41
N ALA A 13 -0.40 -13.05 9.61
CA ALA A 13 -1.76 -12.56 9.46
C ALA A 13 -2.70 -13.67 8.97
N GLU A 14 -3.98 -13.54 9.28
CA GLU A 14 -5.05 -14.37 8.74
C GLU A 14 -5.98 -13.50 7.88
N PHE A 15 -6.39 -14.02 6.74
CA PHE A 15 -7.26 -13.35 5.78
C PHE A 15 -8.58 -14.11 5.66
N SER A 16 -9.67 -13.35 5.78
CA SER A 16 -11.01 -13.83 5.46
C SER A 16 -11.23 -13.73 3.95
N GLY A 17 -11.43 -14.86 3.28
CA GLY A 17 -11.72 -14.92 1.83
C GLY A 17 -10.51 -15.27 0.95
N HIS A 18 -10.48 -14.68 -0.24
CA HIS A 18 -9.49 -14.97 -1.29
C HIS A 18 -8.61 -13.76 -1.56
N LEU A 19 -7.34 -13.99 -1.90
CA LEU A 19 -6.44 -12.93 -2.31
C LEU A 19 -6.97 -12.25 -3.58
N ALA A 20 -6.86 -10.94 -3.60
CA ALA A 20 -7.36 -10.07 -4.64
C ALA A 20 -6.19 -9.26 -5.20
N GLY A 21 -5.87 -9.44 -6.48
CA GLY A 21 -4.85 -8.63 -7.15
C GLY A 21 -3.41 -8.81 -6.61
N PRO A 22 -2.51 -7.87 -6.95
CA PRO A 22 -1.11 -7.95 -6.55
C PRO A 22 -0.93 -7.59 -5.06
N SER A 23 -0.04 -8.30 -4.37
CA SER A 23 0.55 -7.84 -3.13
C SER A 23 1.66 -6.85 -3.42
N ILE A 24 1.88 -5.89 -2.52
CA ILE A 24 2.95 -4.91 -2.68
C ILE A 24 3.89 -4.93 -1.48
N SER A 25 5.19 -4.96 -1.76
CA SER A 25 6.22 -4.92 -0.73
C SER A 25 6.90 -3.55 -0.74
N ASN A 26 7.25 -3.10 0.45
CA ASN A 26 8.21 -2.04 0.61
C ASN A 26 9.61 -2.65 0.70
N GLU A 27 10.47 -2.43 -0.31
CA GLU A 27 11.77 -3.11 -0.41
C GLU A 27 12.75 -2.75 0.72
N SER A 28 12.61 -1.58 1.34
CA SER A 28 13.50 -1.14 2.42
C SER A 28 13.15 -1.71 3.79
N SER A 29 11.86 -1.95 4.07
CA SER A 29 11.42 -2.48 5.36
C SER A 29 10.92 -3.93 5.30
N GLU A 30 10.87 -4.54 4.11
CA GLU A 30 10.27 -5.85 3.86
C GLU A 30 8.78 -5.96 4.26
N ASN A 31 8.13 -4.84 4.55
CA ASN A 31 6.72 -4.84 4.89
C ASN A 31 5.89 -5.19 3.65
N LEU A 32 4.78 -5.89 3.88
CA LEU A 32 3.90 -6.38 2.84
C LEU A 32 2.50 -5.79 3.03
N ALA A 33 1.90 -5.28 1.96
CA ALA A 33 0.46 -5.03 1.93
C ALA A 33 -0.21 -6.03 0.98
N VAL A 34 -1.24 -6.70 1.48
CA VAL A 34 -1.95 -7.78 0.79
C VAL A 34 -3.39 -7.36 0.59
N SER A 35 -3.88 -7.45 -0.64
CA SER A 35 -5.29 -7.23 -0.95
C SER A 35 -6.05 -8.57 -0.95
N SER A 36 -7.25 -8.58 -0.38
CA SER A 36 -8.14 -9.74 -0.32
C SER A 36 -9.60 -9.33 -0.49
N PHE A 37 -10.49 -10.27 -0.81
CA PHE A 37 -11.93 -10.02 -0.85
C PHE A 37 -12.59 -10.55 0.41
N ARG A 38 -13.38 -9.70 1.08
CA ARG A 38 -14.21 -10.09 2.21
C ARG A 38 -15.52 -10.75 1.76
N PRO A 39 -15.80 -11.98 2.18
CA PRO A 39 -17.15 -12.53 2.09
C PRO A 39 -18.01 -11.96 3.24
N PRO A 40 -19.30 -11.65 3.04
CA PRO A 40 -20.11 -11.92 1.84
C PRO A 40 -20.26 -10.73 0.88
N ASP A 41 -19.84 -9.52 1.27
CA ASP A 41 -20.11 -8.30 0.50
C ASP A 41 -19.16 -8.09 -0.68
N GLY A 42 -18.09 -8.87 -0.78
CA GLY A 42 -17.11 -8.79 -1.85
C GLY A 42 -16.22 -7.55 -1.76
N ALA A 43 -16.21 -6.87 -0.60
CA ALA A 43 -15.41 -5.68 -0.42
C ALA A 43 -13.90 -6.03 -0.46
N THR A 44 -13.10 -5.18 -1.10
CA THR A 44 -11.64 -5.33 -1.06
C THR A 44 -11.13 -4.92 0.31
N MET A 45 -10.31 -5.76 0.92
CA MET A 45 -9.59 -5.50 2.15
C MET A 45 -8.11 -5.39 1.86
N LEU A 46 -7.46 -4.39 2.44
CA LEU A 46 -6.02 -4.23 2.43
C LEU A 46 -5.48 -4.48 3.83
N THR A 47 -4.58 -5.44 3.94
CA THR A 47 -3.93 -5.82 5.19
C THR A 47 -2.45 -5.48 5.10
N ALA A 48 -1.93 -4.66 6.02
CA ALA A 48 -0.50 -4.40 6.14
C ALA A 48 0.14 -5.33 7.16
N ILE A 49 1.31 -5.85 6.81
CA ILE A 49 2.04 -6.88 7.55
C ILE A 49 3.49 -6.45 7.64
N ASP A 50 4.02 -6.53 8.85
CA ASP A 50 5.43 -6.44 9.17
C ASP A 50 5.96 -7.86 9.44
N PRO A 51 7.09 -8.26 8.84
CA PRO A 51 7.58 -9.64 8.92
C PRO A 51 8.02 -10.06 10.33
N ASP A 52 8.30 -9.09 11.21
CA ASP A 52 8.80 -9.31 12.56
C ASP A 52 7.68 -9.28 13.61
N SER A 53 6.66 -8.44 13.40
CA SER A 53 5.56 -8.18 14.35
C SER A 53 4.20 -8.69 13.90
N GLY A 54 4.04 -9.04 12.62
CA GLY A 54 2.79 -9.55 12.05
C GLY A 54 1.88 -8.45 11.50
N MET A 55 0.57 -8.67 11.58
CA MET A 55 -0.43 -7.74 11.07
C MET A 55 -0.36 -6.39 11.81
N LEU A 56 -0.14 -5.31 11.05
CA LEU A 56 -0.13 -3.95 11.57
C LEU A 56 -1.55 -3.37 11.63
N TRP A 57 -2.26 -3.46 10.52
CA TRP A 57 -3.63 -2.97 10.38
C TRP A 57 -4.33 -3.63 9.19
N GLU A 58 -5.64 -3.48 9.17
CA GLU A 58 -6.51 -3.96 8.12
C GLU A 58 -7.57 -2.90 7.80
N GLN A 59 -7.80 -2.63 6.53
CA GLN A 59 -8.73 -1.60 6.08
C GLN A 59 -9.60 -2.09 4.92
N VAL A 60 -10.89 -1.77 4.98
CA VAL A 60 -11.82 -1.97 3.86
C VAL A 60 -11.62 -0.83 2.87
N LEU A 61 -11.37 -1.18 1.61
CA LEU A 61 -11.23 -0.23 0.52
C LEU A 61 -12.57 -0.07 -0.21
N GLU A 62 -12.90 1.17 -0.58
CA GLU A 62 -14.11 1.49 -1.33
C GLU A 62 -13.85 1.46 -2.84
N GLY A 63 -14.67 0.68 -3.56
CA GLY A 63 -14.64 0.60 -5.01
C GLY A 63 -13.51 -0.29 -5.55
N ASP A 64 -13.29 -0.23 -6.86
CA ASP A 64 -12.22 -0.98 -7.51
C ASP A 64 -10.87 -0.29 -7.24
N THR A 65 -10.17 -0.81 -6.23
CA THR A 65 -8.95 -0.24 -5.66
C THR A 65 -7.82 -1.24 -5.87
N THR A 66 -6.70 -0.81 -6.45
CA THR A 66 -5.55 -1.72 -6.68
C THR A 66 -4.25 -1.11 -6.16
N PRO A 67 -3.46 -1.85 -5.35
CA PRO A 67 -2.11 -1.44 -4.99
C PRO A 67 -1.26 -1.22 -6.25
N ALA A 68 -0.50 -0.11 -6.27
CA ALA A 68 0.30 0.28 -7.42
C ALA A 68 1.78 0.46 -7.09
N SER A 69 2.11 1.13 -5.98
CA SER A 69 3.48 1.29 -5.48
C SER A 69 3.51 1.48 -3.97
N ALA A 70 4.70 1.35 -3.38
CA ALA A 70 4.91 1.40 -1.94
C ALA A 70 6.24 2.09 -1.61
N SER A 71 6.32 2.62 -0.39
CA SER A 71 7.51 3.17 0.25
C SER A 71 7.44 2.91 1.76
N ASP A 72 8.50 3.23 2.51
CA ASP A 72 8.51 3.16 3.99
C ASP A 72 7.37 3.92 4.67
N LYS A 73 6.83 4.95 4.00
CA LYS A 73 5.84 5.85 4.60
C LYS A 73 4.43 5.59 4.14
N ALA A 74 4.26 5.06 2.93
CA ALA A 74 2.96 5.06 2.27
C ALA A 74 2.78 3.95 1.24
N ILE A 75 1.54 3.52 1.10
CA ILE A 75 1.00 2.69 0.03
C ILE A 75 0.23 3.59 -0.92
N TYR A 76 0.52 3.49 -2.21
CA TYR A 76 -0.19 4.21 -3.26
C TYR A 76 -1.14 3.25 -3.99
N LEU A 77 -2.41 3.58 -3.97
CA LEU A 77 -3.49 2.82 -4.60
C LEU A 77 -4.04 3.57 -5.81
N ARG A 78 -4.42 2.81 -6.86
CA ARG A 78 -5.24 3.31 -7.98
C ARG A 78 -6.71 3.15 -7.64
N VAL A 79 -7.51 4.19 -7.89
CA VAL A 79 -8.96 4.16 -7.69
C VAL A 79 -9.67 4.86 -8.86
N GLY A 80 -10.19 4.08 -9.81
CA GLY A 80 -10.74 4.62 -11.05
C GLY A 80 -9.74 5.53 -11.78
N MET A 81 -10.10 6.80 -11.99
CA MET A 81 -9.21 7.81 -12.60
C MET A 81 -8.32 8.56 -11.59
N GLY A 82 -8.44 8.25 -10.30
CA GLY A 82 -7.69 8.89 -9.24
C GLY A 82 -6.74 7.93 -8.52
N ASN A 83 -6.21 8.43 -7.42
CA ASN A 83 -5.37 7.69 -6.50
C ASN A 83 -5.89 7.80 -5.08
N VAL A 84 -5.43 6.90 -4.23
CA VAL A 84 -5.53 7.00 -2.78
C VAL A 84 -4.17 6.71 -2.18
N THR A 85 -3.75 7.53 -1.23
CA THR A 85 -2.52 7.29 -0.45
C THR A 85 -2.88 6.87 0.97
N ILE A 86 -2.33 5.75 1.42
CA ILE A 86 -2.52 5.22 2.77
C ILE A 86 -1.18 5.25 3.50
N THR A 87 -1.18 5.77 4.72
CA THR A 87 -0.01 5.78 5.59
C THR A 87 0.33 4.36 6.01
N TRP A 88 1.60 3.94 5.83
CA TRP A 88 2.00 2.56 6.10
C TRP A 88 1.91 2.20 7.58
N SER A 89 2.23 3.13 8.48
CA SER A 89 2.33 2.83 9.91
C SER A 89 0.99 2.54 10.59
N ASP A 90 -0.09 3.17 10.16
CA ASP A 90 -1.37 3.18 10.88
C ASP A 90 -2.61 3.00 9.98
N GLY A 91 -2.43 2.84 8.66
CA GLY A 91 -3.53 2.68 7.73
C GLY A 91 -4.32 3.97 7.50
N HIS A 92 -3.84 5.13 7.94
CA HIS A 92 -4.57 6.37 7.75
C HIS A 92 -4.56 6.80 6.27
N GLN A 93 -5.76 6.88 5.68
CA GLN A 93 -5.96 7.38 4.32
C GLN A 93 -5.78 8.89 4.28
N GLN A 94 -4.76 9.38 3.56
CA GLN A 94 -4.39 10.80 3.59
C GLN A 94 -5.02 11.63 2.46
N GLN A 95 -5.24 11.06 1.27
CA GLN A 95 -5.73 11.84 0.14
C GLN A 95 -6.37 10.97 -0.94
N ARG A 96 -7.45 11.46 -1.55
CA ARG A 96 -7.97 10.97 -2.84
C ARG A 96 -7.72 12.06 -3.87
N GLY A 97 -6.78 11.86 -4.78
CA GLY A 97 -6.35 12.87 -5.75
C GLY A 97 -6.37 12.39 -7.19
N GLN A 98 -6.03 13.29 -8.11
CA GLN A 98 -5.68 12.96 -9.51
C GLN A 98 -4.17 13.04 -9.75
N GLU A 99 -3.38 13.02 -8.67
CA GLU A 99 -1.93 13.08 -8.78
C GLU A 99 -1.38 11.81 -9.44
N ARG A 100 -0.20 11.94 -10.05
CA ARG A 100 0.45 10.78 -10.65
C ARG A 100 0.92 9.85 -9.53
N ILE A 101 0.73 8.54 -9.73
CA ILE A 101 1.27 7.52 -8.84
C ILE A 101 2.69 7.19 -9.30
N PRO A 102 3.69 7.15 -8.40
CA PRO A 102 5.03 6.71 -8.77
C PRO A 102 5.01 5.23 -9.14
N MET A 103 5.79 4.80 -10.14
CA MET A 103 5.85 3.38 -10.53
C MET A 103 6.64 2.57 -9.49
N PRO A 104 7.94 2.87 -9.27
CA PRO A 104 8.62 2.54 -8.01
C PRO A 104 8.86 3.79 -7.14
N VAL A 105 9.04 3.57 -5.83
CA VAL A 105 9.62 4.53 -4.90
C VAL A 105 10.93 3.97 -4.39
N LEU A 106 12.01 4.74 -4.51
CA LEU A 106 13.35 4.36 -4.07
C LEU A 106 13.44 4.45 -2.53
N PRO A 107 14.42 3.76 -1.89
CA PRO A 107 14.60 3.80 -0.44
C PRO A 107 14.81 5.21 0.15
N ASN A 108 15.29 6.16 -0.64
CA ASN A 108 15.41 7.56 -0.21
C ASN A 108 14.08 8.35 -0.29
N GLY A 109 12.97 7.69 -0.59
CA GLY A 109 11.64 8.29 -0.78
C GLY A 109 11.42 8.98 -2.13
N THR A 110 12.36 8.86 -3.08
CA THR A 110 12.18 9.43 -4.44
C THR A 110 11.32 8.51 -5.29
N GLY A 111 10.21 9.04 -5.80
CA GLY A 111 9.35 8.35 -6.76
C GLY A 111 9.80 8.58 -8.20
N LEU A 112 9.68 7.54 -9.03
CA LEU A 112 9.80 7.64 -10.48
C LEU A 112 8.39 7.81 -11.06
N PHE A 113 8.12 8.97 -11.65
CA PHE A 113 6.82 9.30 -12.20
C PHE A 113 6.85 9.20 -13.73
N PRO A 114 5.89 8.51 -14.36
CA PRO A 114 5.76 8.54 -15.81
C PRO A 114 5.40 9.96 -16.24
N THR A 115 5.87 10.39 -17.41
CA THR A 115 5.45 11.66 -18.03
C THR A 115 4.30 11.43 -19.03
N GLY A 116 4.02 12.38 -19.91
CA GLY A 116 3.14 12.14 -21.06
C GLY A 116 3.83 11.34 -22.18
N ASP A 117 5.17 11.30 -22.17
CA ASP A 117 5.99 10.51 -23.07
C ASP A 117 6.32 9.15 -22.41
N PRO A 118 6.11 8.01 -23.09
CA PRO A 118 6.37 6.68 -22.54
C PRO A 118 7.84 6.37 -22.25
N TYR A 119 8.78 7.17 -22.80
CA TYR A 119 10.22 7.00 -22.60
C TYR A 119 10.82 8.01 -21.62
N GLU A 120 10.03 8.98 -21.15
CA GLU A 120 10.49 9.98 -20.19
C GLU A 120 9.85 9.79 -18.82
N TYR A 121 10.69 9.94 -17.80
CA TYR A 121 10.31 9.86 -16.40
C TYR A 121 10.89 11.04 -15.63
N VAL A 122 10.17 11.48 -14.60
CA VAL A 122 10.66 12.51 -13.67
C VAL A 122 10.87 11.87 -12.31
N LEU A 123 11.99 12.23 -11.68
CA LEU A 123 12.27 11.90 -10.29
C LEU A 123 11.78 13.04 -9.40
N ALA A 124 10.92 12.72 -8.44
CA ALA A 124 10.43 13.67 -7.46
C ALA A 124 10.14 12.98 -6.13
N SER A 125 10.18 13.72 -5.03
CA SER A 125 9.66 13.22 -3.75
C SER A 125 8.14 13.40 -3.75
N PRO A 126 7.34 12.34 -3.53
CA PRO A 126 5.91 12.47 -3.31
C PRO A 126 5.68 13.39 -2.10
N GLN A 127 4.87 14.43 -2.28
CA GLN A 127 4.44 15.26 -1.17
C GLN A 127 3.39 14.48 -0.39
N LEU A 128 3.70 14.16 0.86
CA LEU A 128 2.77 13.50 1.80
C LEU A 128 2.27 14.54 2.78
N ASP A 129 1.79 15.67 2.25
CA ASP A 129 1.32 16.81 3.04
C ASP A 129 0.10 16.38 3.89
N GLY A 130 0.36 16.09 5.16
CA GLY A 130 -0.59 15.43 6.07
C GLY A 130 0.07 14.49 7.10
N LEU A 131 1.35 14.11 6.92
CA LEU A 131 2.12 13.26 7.85
C LEU A 131 2.52 13.90 9.18
N LYS A 132 1.98 15.07 9.53
CA LYS A 132 2.10 15.53 10.92
C LYS A 132 1.10 14.73 11.75
N ALA A 133 1.59 13.66 12.38
CA ALA A 133 1.01 13.22 13.63
C ALA A 133 1.08 14.41 14.59
N GLU A 134 -0.01 15.16 14.71
CA GLU A 134 -0.21 16.01 15.86
C GLU A 134 -0.34 15.07 17.07
N ASN A 135 0.79 14.79 17.71
CA ASN A 135 0.80 14.31 19.09
C ASN A 135 0.03 15.33 19.92
N ARG A 136 -1.17 14.98 20.36
CA ARG A 136 -1.84 15.59 21.49
C ARG A 136 -1.81 14.62 22.67
#